data_AF-A0A0N0LHT0-F1
#
_entry.id   AF-A0A0N0LHT0-F1
#
_cell.length_a   1.000
_cell.length_b   1.000
_cell.length_c   1.000
_cell.angle_alpha   90.00
_cell.angle_beta   90.00
_cell.angle_gamma   90.00
#
_symmetry.space_group_name_H-M   'P 1'
#
loop_
_entity.id
_entity.type
_entity.pdbx_description
1 polymer ?
#
loop_
_entity_poly.entity_id
_entity_poly.type
_entity_poly.pdbx_seq_one_letter_code
_entity_poly.pdbx_strand_id
1 'polypeptide(L)'
;MKIKVFHLLILTTFFLQCQNKKEQENLIKPKNTMMQPNITTNQIKDIFDKQSYLEKEETEDKYTLSEIDLNILSDLIIKDLKSKGYKELANEDFSQKINSIFGLNIKCIQHGKIGTRYLVYHGNLLDESQNTLEDNLFESSTETGNLFFDQKNKLFTPFILLKNVVKINGQNYSTHIPQNIIAQNKYLFNDSKADLVWLKVNDKEFLETLVKNFGYVKDKDLLKWYIEGNGIEKYTNDKEVYLKVFYTKNCDKSLIIHSETFSYMDSDPEKYSKEILSVLDDIRTDRIKLENFNFHEKAKLIAYLLYFGEKHKEKTGLTFAFMGTFYKHQSDDLLKKYDEEFKKQKYYGLPSFEIYWNNAKNEGDGIGLDM
;
A
#
# COMPACT_ATOMS: atom_id res chain seq x y z
N MET A 1 30.25 56.11 -32.06
CA MET A 1 29.50 56.81 -33.13
C MET A 1 28.21 56.03 -33.39
N LYS A 2 27.06 56.72 -33.20
CA LYS A 2 25.66 56.38 -33.56
C LYS A 2 24.98 55.12 -32.98
N ILE A 3 24.26 55.44 -31.91
CA ILE A 3 23.01 54.88 -31.36
C ILE A 3 21.93 54.64 -32.44
N LYS A 4 21.10 53.58 -32.29
CA LYS A 4 19.63 53.70 -32.33
C LYS A 4 18.95 52.64 -31.44
N VAL A 5 18.12 53.18 -30.57
CA VAL A 5 17.28 52.60 -29.52
C VAL A 5 15.92 52.18 -30.09
N PHE A 6 15.26 51.18 -29.51
CA PHE A 6 13.81 51.26 -29.33
C PHE A 6 13.42 50.75 -27.95
N HIS A 7 12.86 51.67 -27.16
CA HIS A 7 12.27 51.49 -25.85
C HIS A 7 10.81 51.08 -25.99
N LEU A 8 10.28 50.36 -25.00
CA LEU A 8 8.92 50.60 -24.53
C LEU A 8 8.93 50.70 -23.01
N LEU A 9 8.79 51.94 -22.53
CA LEU A 9 8.39 52.31 -21.18
C LEU A 9 6.95 51.86 -20.93
N ILE A 10 6.62 51.40 -19.72
CA ILE A 10 5.58 52.06 -18.91
C ILE A 10 6.03 52.04 -17.44
N LEU A 11 6.15 53.24 -16.88
CA LEU A 11 6.41 53.54 -15.49
C LEU A 11 5.36 54.57 -15.09
N THR A 12 4.51 54.27 -14.12
CA THR A 12 3.90 55.31 -13.27
C THR A 12 3.48 54.71 -11.93
N THR A 13 4.32 54.94 -10.94
CA THR A 13 3.94 55.10 -9.54
C THR A 13 3.17 56.41 -9.35
N PHE A 14 2.08 56.41 -8.58
CA PHE A 14 1.58 57.63 -7.93
C PHE A 14 1.27 57.35 -6.44
N PHE A 15 2.14 57.93 -5.59
CA PHE A 15 1.95 58.55 -4.27
C PHE A 15 1.26 57.81 -3.09
N LEU A 16 2.08 57.66 -2.03
CA LEU A 16 1.79 57.82 -0.59
C LEU A 16 0.84 59.03 -0.34
N GLN A 17 0.01 59.18 0.71
CA GLN A 17 0.28 58.97 2.13
C GLN A 17 -0.97 59.30 3.02
N CYS A 18 -1.10 58.57 4.14
CA CYS A 18 -1.70 58.92 5.44
C CYS A 18 -3.16 59.39 5.61
N GLN A 19 -3.90 58.64 6.44
CA GLN A 19 -4.42 59.18 7.72
C GLN A 19 -4.50 58.07 8.79
N ASN A 20 -3.92 58.36 9.95
CA ASN A 20 -4.01 57.56 11.17
C ASN A 20 -5.46 57.53 11.69
N LYS A 21 -5.99 56.34 11.94
CA LYS A 21 -6.98 56.13 13.02
C LYS A 21 -6.69 54.81 13.71
N LYS A 22 -6.36 54.91 15.00
CA LYS A 22 -6.27 53.78 15.92
C LYS A 22 -7.67 53.18 16.08
N GLU A 23 -7.82 51.91 15.76
CA GLU A 23 -8.86 51.06 16.33
C GLU A 23 -8.18 49.80 16.85
N GLN A 24 -8.45 49.49 18.12
CA GLN A 24 -7.95 48.32 18.83
C GLN A 24 -8.56 47.07 18.21
N GLU A 25 -7.83 46.37 17.35
CA GLU A 25 -8.11 44.96 17.11
C GLU A 25 -7.62 44.16 18.32
N ASN A 26 -8.57 43.74 19.15
CA ASN A 26 -8.36 42.69 20.12
C ASN A 26 -7.80 41.46 19.39
N LEU A 27 -6.54 41.14 19.65
CA LEU A 27 -5.95 39.84 19.39
C LEU A 27 -6.75 38.79 20.17
N ILE A 28 -7.77 38.22 19.53
CA ILE A 28 -8.42 37.00 19.99
C ILE A 28 -7.39 35.89 19.83
N LYS A 29 -6.65 35.61 20.91
CA LYS A 29 -5.92 34.36 21.08
C LYS A 29 -6.88 33.20 20.76
N PRO A 30 -6.47 32.17 20.00
CA PRO A 30 -7.32 31.01 19.80
C PRO A 30 -7.64 30.41 21.16
N LYS A 31 -8.92 30.53 21.54
CA LYS A 31 -9.45 29.99 22.78
C LYS A 31 -9.53 28.48 22.60
N ASN A 32 -8.60 27.76 23.21
CA ASN A 32 -8.69 26.32 23.41
C ASN A 32 -10.05 26.00 24.03
N THR A 33 -10.97 25.43 23.27
CA THR A 33 -12.09 24.69 23.83
C THR A 33 -12.61 23.70 22.81
N MET A 34 -12.39 22.41 23.06
CA MET A 34 -13.47 21.43 23.21
C MET A 34 -12.88 20.22 23.95
N MET A 35 -13.35 20.03 25.18
CA MET A 35 -12.99 18.97 26.09
C MET A 35 -13.93 17.79 25.83
N GLN A 36 -13.45 16.80 25.09
CA GLN A 36 -13.96 15.42 25.08
C GLN A 36 -12.97 14.57 25.92
N PRO A 37 -13.40 13.48 26.57
CA PRO A 37 -12.86 13.02 27.86
C PRO A 37 -11.34 13.01 27.83
N ASN A 38 -10.74 14.05 28.40
CA ASN A 38 -9.30 14.26 28.30
C ASN A 38 -8.64 13.16 29.12
N ILE A 39 -7.87 12.29 28.46
CA ILE A 39 -6.89 11.46 29.15
C ILE A 39 -6.12 12.38 30.09
N THR A 40 -6.18 12.08 31.38
CA THR A 40 -5.56 12.95 32.38
C THR A 40 -4.05 12.84 32.26
N THR A 41 -3.33 13.93 32.52
CA THR A 41 -1.87 13.91 32.56
C THR A 41 -1.34 12.84 33.52
N ASN A 42 -2.08 12.53 34.58
CA ASN A 42 -1.75 11.46 35.53
C ASN A 42 -1.81 10.07 34.88
N GLN A 43 -2.81 9.79 34.05
CA GLN A 43 -2.89 8.52 33.31
C GLN A 43 -1.73 8.36 32.33
N ILE A 44 -1.37 9.42 31.60
CA ILE A 44 -0.23 9.37 30.67
C ILE A 44 1.06 9.10 31.42
N LYS A 45 1.28 9.77 32.56
CA LYS A 45 2.47 9.56 33.40
C LYS A 45 2.53 8.15 33.97
N ASP A 46 1.43 7.64 34.51
CA ASP A 46 1.37 6.28 35.06
C ASP A 46 1.76 5.23 34.00
N ILE A 47 1.21 5.34 32.80
CA ILE A 47 1.54 4.42 31.69
C ILE A 47 2.97 4.65 31.17
N PHE A 48 3.41 5.90 31.06
CA PHE A 48 4.78 6.23 30.68
C PHE A 48 5.81 5.63 31.65
N ASP A 49 5.56 5.76 32.96
CA ASP A 49 6.43 5.23 34.00
C ASP A 49 6.42 3.69 33.98
N LYS A 50 5.25 3.06 33.78
CA LYS A 50 5.15 1.60 33.64
C LYS A 50 5.88 1.07 32.40
N GLN A 51 5.78 1.75 31.27
CA GLN A 51 6.51 1.36 30.05
C GLN A 51 8.04 1.46 30.21
N SER A 52 8.55 2.21 31.19
CA SER A 52 10.00 2.24 31.47
C SER A 52 10.56 0.90 31.99
N TYR A 53 9.70 0.02 32.51
CA TYR A 53 10.10 -1.34 32.92
C TYR A 53 10.55 -2.19 31.73
N LEU A 54 10.03 -1.93 30.53
CA LEU A 54 10.37 -2.64 29.29
C LEU A 54 11.76 -2.28 28.75
N GLU A 55 12.47 -1.32 29.36
CA GLU A 55 13.79 -0.88 28.89
C GLU A 55 14.95 -1.68 29.49
N LYS A 56 14.66 -2.57 30.45
CA LYS A 56 15.67 -3.35 31.16
C LYS A 56 15.21 -4.79 31.30
N GLU A 57 16.07 -5.72 30.90
CA GLU A 57 15.83 -7.17 31.04
C GLU A 57 15.44 -7.56 32.48
N GLU A 58 16.04 -6.92 33.49
CA GLU A 58 15.74 -7.20 34.92
C GLU A 58 14.33 -6.75 35.37
N THR A 59 13.63 -5.97 34.56
CA THR A 59 12.33 -5.42 34.92
C THR A 59 11.24 -5.60 33.87
N GLU A 60 11.55 -6.17 32.70
CA GLU A 60 10.61 -6.29 31.59
C GLU A 60 9.36 -7.12 31.97
N ASP A 61 9.52 -8.10 32.85
CA ASP A 61 8.45 -8.94 33.40
C ASP A 61 7.45 -8.18 34.29
N LYS A 62 7.78 -6.95 34.71
CA LYS A 62 6.93 -6.13 35.60
C LYS A 62 5.82 -5.39 34.88
N TYR A 63 5.82 -5.39 33.55
CA TYR A 63 4.80 -4.72 32.78
C TYR A 63 4.54 -5.41 31.45
N THR A 64 3.27 -5.57 31.09
CA THR A 64 2.85 -6.10 29.80
C THR A 64 2.01 -5.04 29.11
N LEU A 65 2.34 -4.77 27.85
CA LEU A 65 1.57 -3.83 27.02
C LEU A 65 0.13 -4.32 26.85
N SER A 66 -0.81 -3.39 26.85
CA SER A 66 -2.23 -3.71 26.88
C SER A 66 -3.05 -2.79 25.98
N GLU A 67 -4.36 -3.06 25.90
CA GLU A 67 -5.30 -2.18 25.20
C GLU A 67 -5.28 -0.74 25.77
N ILE A 68 -5.00 -0.56 27.07
CA ILE A 68 -4.96 0.77 27.70
C ILE A 68 -3.84 1.62 27.08
N ASP A 69 -2.67 1.03 26.86
CA ASP A 69 -1.53 1.69 26.22
C ASP A 69 -1.89 2.14 24.79
N LEU A 70 -2.45 1.22 23.99
CA LEU A 70 -2.88 1.49 22.62
C LEU A 70 -3.96 2.58 22.57
N ASN A 71 -4.91 2.54 23.52
CA ASN A 71 -5.96 3.55 23.66
C ASN A 71 -5.40 4.95 23.90
N ILE A 72 -4.42 5.08 24.80
CA ILE A 72 -3.76 6.35 25.09
C ILE A 72 -2.95 6.81 23.89
N LEU A 73 -2.15 5.92 23.29
CA LEU A 73 -1.37 6.23 22.09
C LEU A 73 -2.26 6.78 20.98
N SER A 74 -3.34 6.08 20.63
CA SER A 74 -4.25 6.48 19.57
C SER A 74 -4.93 7.84 19.85
N ASP A 75 -5.37 8.07 21.09
CA ASP A 75 -5.99 9.34 21.50
C ASP A 75 -4.98 10.51 21.44
N LEU A 76 -3.69 10.27 21.70
CA LEU A 76 -2.63 11.26 21.52
C LEU A 76 -2.35 11.54 20.03
N ILE A 77 -2.30 10.49 19.21
CA ILE A 77 -2.06 10.61 17.76
C ILE A 77 -3.18 11.42 17.09
N ILE A 78 -4.45 11.12 17.36
CA ILE A 78 -5.56 11.84 16.72
C ILE A 78 -5.57 13.33 17.08
N LYS A 79 -5.20 13.68 18.31
CA LYS A 79 -5.13 15.07 18.77
C LYS A 79 -4.10 15.86 17.95
N ASP A 80 -2.92 15.30 17.75
CA ASP A 80 -1.87 15.93 16.96
C ASP A 80 -2.22 15.97 15.47
N LEU A 81 -2.76 14.88 14.93
CA LEU A 81 -3.28 14.80 13.55
C LEU A 81 -4.29 15.91 13.26
N LYS A 82 -5.30 16.08 14.12
CA LYS A 82 -6.34 17.13 13.99
C LYS A 82 -5.70 18.52 14.00
N SER A 83 -4.70 18.76 14.85
CA SER A 83 -3.96 20.02 14.89
C SER A 83 -3.18 20.31 13.58
N LYS A 84 -2.85 19.26 12.82
CA LYS A 84 -2.14 19.29 11.53
C LYS A 84 -3.09 19.16 10.32
N GLY A 85 -4.38 19.42 10.54
CA GLY A 85 -5.40 19.49 9.49
C GLY A 85 -5.95 18.14 9.04
N TYR A 86 -5.72 17.06 9.79
CA TYR A 86 -6.41 15.79 9.56
C TYR A 86 -7.91 15.94 9.75
N LYS A 87 -8.69 15.43 8.80
CA LYS A 87 -10.15 15.45 8.84
C LYS A 87 -10.64 14.04 9.15
N GLU A 88 -11.41 13.93 10.22
CA GLU A 88 -12.04 12.67 10.60
C GLU A 88 -13.09 12.28 9.55
N LEU A 89 -13.08 11.01 9.14
CA LEU A 89 -14.03 10.46 8.18
C LEU A 89 -15.30 9.99 8.87
N ALA A 90 -16.39 9.89 8.11
CA ALA A 90 -17.57 9.14 8.56
C ALA A 90 -17.22 7.65 8.80
N ASN A 91 -18.00 6.96 9.61
CA ASN A 91 -17.76 5.56 9.98
C ASN A 91 -17.73 4.64 8.75
N GLU A 92 -18.70 4.83 7.86
CA GLU A 92 -18.87 4.06 6.63
C GLU A 92 -17.70 4.30 5.68
N ASP A 93 -17.30 5.57 5.51
CA ASP A 93 -16.18 5.96 4.64
C ASP A 93 -14.85 5.40 5.15
N PHE A 94 -14.60 5.45 6.46
CA PHE A 94 -13.38 4.89 7.05
C PHE A 94 -13.30 3.37 6.83
N SER A 95 -14.41 2.66 7.06
CA SER A 95 -14.47 1.21 6.87
C SER A 95 -14.29 0.83 5.40
N GLN A 96 -14.90 1.57 4.48
CA GLN A 96 -14.72 1.37 3.04
C GLN A 96 -13.28 1.63 2.62
N LYS A 97 -12.65 2.70 3.11
CA LYS A 97 -11.24 2.99 2.82
C LYS A 97 -10.32 1.87 3.29
N ILE A 98 -10.47 1.42 4.54
CA ILE A 98 -9.69 0.30 5.07
C ILE A 98 -9.83 -0.93 4.17
N ASN A 99 -11.05 -1.33 3.83
CA ASN A 99 -11.28 -2.51 2.99
C ASN A 99 -10.71 -2.33 1.57
N SER A 100 -10.79 -1.12 1.01
CA SER A 100 -10.27 -0.84 -0.34
C SER A 100 -8.74 -0.82 -0.42
N ILE A 101 -8.06 -0.54 0.69
CA ILE A 101 -6.60 -0.41 0.76
C ILE A 101 -5.99 -1.72 1.25
N PHE A 102 -6.53 -2.31 2.31
CA PHE A 102 -5.94 -3.43 3.05
C PHE A 102 -6.66 -4.76 2.85
N GLY A 103 -7.85 -4.78 2.25
CA GLY A 103 -8.59 -6.02 1.99
C GLY A 103 -8.97 -6.80 3.25
N LEU A 104 -9.20 -6.12 4.38
CA LEU A 104 -9.44 -6.79 5.66
C LEU A 104 -10.65 -7.73 5.62
N ASN A 105 -10.45 -8.93 6.17
CA ASN A 105 -11.47 -9.96 6.32
C ASN A 105 -11.27 -10.67 7.67
N ILE A 106 -12.18 -10.42 8.61
CA ILE A 106 -12.11 -10.92 10.00
C ILE A 106 -12.22 -12.44 10.14
N LYS A 107 -12.49 -13.16 9.06
CA LYS A 107 -12.42 -14.63 9.04
C LYS A 107 -10.99 -15.14 8.87
N CYS A 108 -10.05 -14.26 8.52
CA CYS A 108 -8.66 -14.59 8.36
C CYS A 108 -7.92 -14.49 9.69
N ILE A 109 -7.03 -15.44 9.95
CA ILE A 109 -6.14 -15.40 11.12
C ILE A 109 -5.25 -14.15 11.14
N GLN A 110 -4.89 -13.62 9.97
CA GLN A 110 -4.16 -12.35 9.84
C GLN A 110 -4.95 -11.14 10.38
N HIS A 111 -6.26 -11.28 10.63
CA HIS A 111 -7.12 -10.15 10.97
C HIS A 111 -7.85 -10.39 12.29
N GLY A 112 -7.67 -9.48 13.23
CA GLY A 112 -8.25 -9.55 14.56
C GLY A 112 -9.19 -8.39 14.88
N LYS A 113 -9.72 -8.42 16.10
CA LYS A 113 -10.46 -7.30 16.71
C LYS A 113 -10.07 -7.15 18.17
N ILE A 114 -10.13 -5.93 18.65
CA ILE A 114 -10.04 -5.61 20.08
C ILE A 114 -11.31 -4.85 20.45
N GLY A 115 -12.21 -5.56 21.12
CA GLY A 115 -13.56 -5.09 21.40
C GLY A 115 -14.25 -4.57 20.13
N THR A 116 -14.87 -3.40 20.25
CA THR A 116 -15.48 -2.68 19.11
C THR A 116 -14.59 -1.57 18.57
N ARG A 117 -13.45 -1.30 19.22
CA ARG A 117 -12.61 -0.14 18.93
C ARG A 117 -11.60 -0.41 17.83
N TYR A 118 -10.97 -1.58 17.80
CA TYR A 118 -9.91 -1.84 16.81
C TYR A 118 -10.24 -2.99 15.89
N LEU A 119 -9.93 -2.79 14.61
CA LEU A 119 -9.57 -3.89 13.72
C LEU A 119 -8.06 -4.04 13.74
N VAL A 120 -7.58 -5.27 13.69
CA VAL A 120 -6.15 -5.59 13.75
C VAL A 120 -5.74 -6.27 12.45
N TYR A 121 -4.60 -5.88 11.90
CA TYR A 121 -3.86 -6.66 10.93
C TYR A 121 -2.59 -7.16 11.62
N HIS A 122 -2.47 -8.47 11.80
CA HIS A 122 -1.25 -9.09 12.30
C HIS A 122 -0.20 -9.00 11.20
N GLY A 123 0.98 -8.42 11.43
CA GLY A 123 1.97 -8.24 10.35
C GLY A 123 2.74 -9.52 10.04
N ASN A 124 3.14 -10.22 11.10
CA ASN A 124 3.81 -11.50 11.09
C ASN A 124 2.87 -12.54 11.71
N LEU A 125 2.71 -13.68 11.02
CA LEU A 125 1.87 -14.77 11.51
C LEU A 125 2.56 -15.67 12.54
N LEU A 126 3.87 -15.51 12.76
CA LEU A 126 4.67 -16.32 13.67
C LEU A 126 4.57 -17.81 13.31
N ASP A 127 3.94 -18.62 14.16
CA ASP A 127 3.67 -20.05 13.96
C ASP A 127 2.26 -20.35 13.39
N GLU A 128 1.55 -19.31 12.94
CA GLU A 128 0.17 -19.34 12.46
C GLU A 128 -0.84 -19.85 13.50
N SER A 129 -0.51 -19.75 14.80
CA SER A 129 -1.43 -20.06 15.90
C SER A 129 -2.16 -18.82 16.39
N GLN A 130 -3.48 -18.94 16.54
CA GLN A 130 -4.31 -17.85 17.09
C GLN A 130 -3.85 -17.43 18.48
N ASN A 131 -3.46 -18.37 19.34
CA ASN A 131 -2.98 -18.08 20.68
C ASN A 131 -1.69 -17.25 20.65
N THR A 132 -0.75 -17.63 19.76
CA THR A 132 0.52 -16.92 19.63
C THR A 132 0.31 -15.48 19.13
N LEU A 133 -0.65 -15.27 18.22
CA LEU A 133 -1.02 -13.93 17.77
C LEU A 133 -1.68 -13.08 18.86
N GLU A 134 -2.48 -13.70 19.72
CA GLU A 134 -3.11 -13.03 20.86
C GLU A 134 -2.09 -12.67 21.94
N ASP A 135 -1.17 -13.59 22.24
CA ASP A 135 -0.08 -13.37 23.21
C ASP A 135 0.85 -12.23 22.77
N ASN A 136 1.11 -12.12 21.46
CA ASN A 136 1.98 -11.09 20.89
C ASN A 136 1.21 -9.86 20.36
N LEU A 137 -0.08 -9.73 20.67
CA LEU A 137 -0.94 -8.72 20.05
C LEU A 137 -0.43 -7.29 20.29
N PHE A 138 0.03 -7.02 21.50
CA PHE A 138 0.44 -5.69 21.96
C PHE A 138 1.94 -5.45 21.90
N GLU A 139 2.70 -6.39 21.33
CA GLU A 139 4.14 -6.21 21.12
C GLU A 139 4.42 -5.10 20.11
N SER A 140 5.69 -4.64 20.11
CA SER A 140 6.08 -3.53 19.25
C SER A 140 5.78 -3.83 17.79
N SER A 141 5.25 -2.83 17.07
CA SER A 141 5.05 -2.93 15.62
C SER A 141 6.33 -3.24 14.84
N THR A 142 7.52 -2.98 15.41
CA THR A 142 8.80 -3.39 14.82
C THR A 142 9.05 -4.89 14.87
N GLU A 143 8.45 -5.60 15.82
CA GLU A 143 8.62 -7.04 16.02
C GLU A 143 7.52 -7.82 15.31
N THR A 144 6.29 -7.34 15.43
CA THR A 144 5.10 -8.05 14.92
C THR A 144 4.60 -7.52 13.59
N GLY A 145 4.94 -6.28 13.23
CA GLY A 145 4.30 -5.59 12.11
C GLY A 145 2.81 -5.33 12.30
N ASN A 146 2.27 -5.47 13.52
CA ASN A 146 0.85 -5.31 13.78
C ASN A 146 0.38 -3.87 13.46
N LEU A 147 -0.73 -3.77 12.73
CA LEU A 147 -1.40 -2.50 12.43
C LEU A 147 -2.77 -2.47 13.11
N PHE A 148 -3.09 -1.34 13.73
CA PHE A 148 -4.34 -1.14 14.44
C PHE A 148 -5.17 -0.07 13.75
N PHE A 149 -6.40 -0.39 13.41
CA PHE A 149 -7.35 0.54 12.80
C PHE A 149 -8.37 0.97 13.85
N ASP A 150 -8.16 2.15 14.43
CA ASP A 150 -9.01 2.70 15.47
C ASP A 150 -10.33 3.21 14.89
N GLN A 151 -11.39 2.45 15.11
CA GLN A 151 -12.75 2.76 14.72
C GLN A 151 -13.34 3.93 15.51
N LYS A 152 -12.85 4.25 16.71
CA LYS A 152 -13.29 5.44 17.46
C LYS A 152 -12.65 6.69 16.87
N ASN A 153 -11.34 6.68 16.66
CA ASN A 153 -10.57 7.87 16.26
C ASN A 153 -10.39 8.02 14.73
N LYS A 154 -10.84 7.05 13.94
CA LYS A 154 -10.76 7.02 12.47
C LYS A 154 -9.35 7.23 11.96
N LEU A 155 -8.42 6.47 12.52
CA LEU A 155 -7.01 6.47 12.11
C LEU A 155 -6.48 5.05 12.11
N PHE A 156 -5.36 4.84 11.45
CA PHE A 156 -4.55 3.66 11.69
C PHE A 156 -3.30 4.06 12.48
N THR A 157 -2.83 3.16 13.34
CA THR A 157 -1.63 3.38 14.12
C THR A 157 -0.82 2.09 14.23
N PRO A 158 0.52 2.16 14.11
CA PRO A 158 1.37 1.13 14.69
C PRO A 158 1.30 1.20 16.21
N PHE A 159 1.62 0.11 16.91
CA PHE A 159 1.87 0.19 18.36
C PHE A 159 3.32 0.62 18.59
N ILE A 160 3.48 1.81 19.16
CA ILE A 160 4.76 2.35 19.65
C ILE A 160 4.63 2.85 21.10
N LEU A 161 5.73 2.79 21.84
CA LEU A 161 5.76 3.24 23.24
C LEU A 161 5.56 4.75 23.38
N LEU A 162 4.98 5.18 24.50
CA LEU A 162 4.72 6.59 24.80
C LEU A 162 5.98 7.43 24.85
N LYS A 163 7.13 6.87 25.24
CA LYS A 163 8.42 7.59 25.21
C LYS A 163 8.80 8.12 23.82
N ASN A 164 8.30 7.48 22.76
CA ASN A 164 8.56 7.89 21.37
C ASN A 164 7.67 9.03 20.91
N VAL A 165 6.61 9.36 21.67
CA VAL A 165 5.60 10.36 21.28
C VAL A 165 5.28 11.38 22.36
N VAL A 166 5.68 11.15 23.61
CA VAL A 166 5.42 12.00 24.77
C VAL A 166 6.72 12.44 25.40
N LYS A 167 6.79 13.72 25.77
CA LYS A 167 7.79 14.26 26.69
C LYS A 167 7.10 14.83 27.91
N ILE A 168 7.45 14.31 29.09
CA ILE A 168 6.93 14.80 30.38
C ILE A 168 7.73 16.04 30.81
N ASN A 169 7.03 17.13 31.15
CA ASN A 169 7.59 18.40 31.59
C ASN A 169 6.96 18.79 32.94
N GLY A 170 7.49 18.23 34.03
CA GLY A 170 6.95 18.45 35.38
C GLY A 170 5.51 17.95 35.51
N GLN A 171 4.56 18.84 35.76
CA GLN A 171 3.13 18.48 35.85
C GLN A 171 2.44 18.34 34.49
N ASN A 172 3.08 18.75 33.39
CA ASN A 172 2.50 18.74 32.05
C ASN A 172 3.21 17.72 31.14
N TYR A 173 2.68 17.56 29.92
CA TYR A 173 3.33 16.80 28.86
C TYR A 173 3.21 17.54 27.52
N SER A 174 4.10 17.22 26.60
CA SER A 174 4.02 17.61 25.19
C SER A 174 4.07 16.37 24.31
N THR A 175 3.35 16.40 23.19
CA THR A 175 3.35 15.31 22.20
C THR A 175 4.18 15.68 20.99
N HIS A 176 4.91 14.70 20.46
CA HIS A 176 5.59 14.80 19.17
C HIS A 176 5.32 13.50 18.39
N ILE A 177 4.27 13.49 17.58
CA ILE A 177 3.95 12.33 16.75
C ILE A 177 4.92 12.28 15.56
N PRO A 178 5.55 11.13 15.29
CA PRO A 178 6.41 10.93 14.12
C PRO A 178 5.74 11.35 12.81
N GLN A 179 6.50 12.01 11.94
CA GLN A 179 5.99 12.56 10.69
C GLN A 179 5.46 11.48 9.74
N ASN A 180 6.02 10.27 9.77
CA ASN A 180 5.52 9.14 8.99
C ASN A 180 4.09 8.77 9.41
N ILE A 181 3.77 8.64 10.70
CA ILE A 181 2.40 8.33 11.16
C ILE A 181 1.40 9.39 10.68
N ILE A 182 1.81 10.67 10.69
CA ILE A 182 0.99 11.78 10.20
C ILE A 182 0.76 11.67 8.70
N ALA A 183 1.85 11.54 7.92
CA ALA A 183 1.80 11.49 6.47
C ALA A 183 1.02 10.27 5.97
N GLN A 184 1.25 9.10 6.57
CA GLN A 184 0.53 7.88 6.26
C GLN A 184 -0.98 8.06 6.48
N ASN A 185 -1.42 8.54 7.65
CA ASN A 185 -2.85 8.73 7.91
C ASN A 185 -3.49 9.75 6.96
N LYS A 186 -2.83 10.89 6.72
CA LYS A 186 -3.36 11.92 5.81
C LYS A 186 -3.41 11.44 4.36
N TYR A 187 -2.43 10.65 3.92
CA TYR A 187 -2.44 10.04 2.60
C TYR A 187 -3.61 9.04 2.49
N LEU A 188 -3.67 8.04 3.37
CA LEU A 188 -4.67 6.97 3.29
C LEU A 188 -6.10 7.50 3.44
N PHE A 189 -6.34 8.38 4.40
CA PHE A 189 -7.70 8.74 4.80
C PHE A 189 -8.14 10.13 4.37
N ASN A 190 -7.23 11.04 4.00
CA ASN A 190 -7.58 12.38 3.53
C ASN A 190 -7.12 12.67 2.09
N ASP A 191 -6.63 11.66 1.36
CA ASP A 191 -6.23 11.76 -0.05
C ASP A 191 -5.17 12.86 -0.27
N SER A 192 -4.30 13.07 0.73
CA SER A 192 -3.30 14.13 0.71
C SER A 192 -2.15 13.80 -0.24
N LYS A 193 -2.14 14.44 -1.41
CA LYS A 193 -1.07 14.33 -2.41
C LYS A 193 0.28 14.83 -1.90
N ALA A 194 0.28 15.85 -1.05
CA ALA A 194 1.51 16.37 -0.46
C ALA A 194 2.16 15.35 0.47
N ASP A 195 1.35 14.63 1.24
CA ASP A 195 1.84 13.56 2.11
C ASP A 195 2.31 12.35 1.29
N LEU A 196 1.66 12.01 0.16
CA LEU A 196 2.19 11.02 -0.79
C LEU A 196 3.59 11.40 -1.30
N VAL A 197 3.81 12.65 -1.72
CA VAL A 197 5.13 13.13 -2.17
C VAL A 197 6.17 12.99 -1.06
N TRP A 198 5.80 13.31 0.19
CA TRP A 198 6.70 13.14 1.32
C TRP A 198 7.04 11.66 1.58
N LEU A 199 6.04 10.77 1.55
CA LEU A 199 6.20 9.33 1.76
C LEU A 199 7.11 8.69 0.69
N LYS A 200 6.97 9.09 -0.59
CA LYS A 200 7.83 8.62 -1.70
C LYS A 200 9.33 8.84 -1.46
N VAL A 201 9.69 9.78 -0.58
CA VAL A 201 11.08 10.09 -0.23
C VAL A 201 11.48 9.49 1.11
N ASN A 202 10.62 9.60 2.12
CA ASN A 202 10.98 9.36 3.53
C ASN A 202 10.45 8.04 4.09
N ASP A 203 9.48 7.42 3.45
CA ASP A 203 8.82 6.19 3.93
C ASP A 203 8.41 5.29 2.77
N LYS A 204 9.42 4.90 1.99
CA LYS A 204 9.24 4.10 0.77
C LYS A 204 8.76 2.69 1.09
N GLU A 205 9.22 2.12 2.19
CA GLU A 205 8.88 0.76 2.60
C GLU A 205 7.38 0.62 2.88
N PHE A 206 6.77 1.61 3.53
CA PHE A 206 5.33 1.66 3.70
C PHE A 206 4.59 1.67 2.35
N LEU A 207 4.99 2.54 1.42
CA LEU A 207 4.38 2.61 0.09
C LEU A 207 4.59 1.33 -0.74
N GLU A 208 5.78 0.74 -0.68
CA GLU A 208 6.09 -0.55 -1.29
C GLU A 208 5.17 -1.64 -0.71
N THR A 209 4.95 -1.64 0.60
CA THR A 209 4.08 -2.60 1.29
C THR A 209 2.62 -2.46 0.87
N LEU A 210 2.10 -1.23 0.72
CA LEU A 210 0.75 -0.99 0.19
C LEU A 210 0.53 -1.66 -1.16
N VAL A 211 1.51 -1.59 -2.06
CA VAL A 211 1.40 -2.21 -3.39
C VAL A 211 1.64 -3.71 -3.32
N LYS A 212 2.75 -4.15 -2.71
CA LYS A 212 3.22 -5.55 -2.74
C LYS A 212 2.38 -6.51 -1.91
N ASN A 213 1.97 -6.07 -0.73
CA ASN A 213 1.34 -6.95 0.25
C ASN A 213 -0.18 -6.76 0.23
N PHE A 214 -0.62 -5.51 0.08
CA PHE A 214 -2.05 -5.18 0.11
C PHE A 214 -2.68 -5.01 -1.28
N GLY A 215 -1.88 -4.93 -2.35
CA GLY A 215 -2.41 -4.79 -3.72
C GLY A 215 -3.05 -3.44 -4.00
N TYR A 216 -2.65 -2.38 -3.28
CA TYR A 216 -3.22 -1.05 -3.45
C TYR A 216 -2.69 -0.38 -4.73
N VAL A 217 -3.23 -0.79 -5.87
CA VAL A 217 -2.85 -0.33 -7.22
C VAL A 217 -3.79 0.76 -7.77
N LYS A 218 -4.84 1.11 -7.03
CA LYS A 218 -5.89 2.05 -7.48
C LYS A 218 -5.40 3.49 -7.58
N ASP A 219 -4.43 3.88 -6.75
CA ASP A 219 -3.76 5.18 -6.89
C ASP A 219 -2.73 5.10 -8.01
N LYS A 220 -3.03 5.79 -9.13
CA LYS A 220 -2.19 5.81 -10.33
C LYS A 220 -0.81 6.41 -10.08
N ASP A 221 -0.70 7.39 -9.20
CA ASP A 221 0.56 8.09 -8.93
C ASP A 221 1.46 7.27 -7.98
N LEU A 222 0.86 6.46 -7.09
CA LEU A 222 1.57 5.42 -6.34
C LEU A 222 2.01 4.27 -7.26
N LEU A 223 1.09 3.74 -8.09
CA LEU A 223 1.39 2.63 -8.99
C LEU A 223 2.52 2.97 -9.97
N LYS A 224 2.47 4.17 -10.57
CA LYS A 224 3.54 4.68 -11.42
C LYS A 224 4.88 4.71 -10.69
N TRP A 225 4.92 5.34 -9.51
CA TRP A 225 6.14 5.45 -8.69
C TRP A 225 6.71 4.07 -8.31
N TYR A 226 5.83 3.10 -8.05
CA TYR A 226 6.23 1.74 -7.77
C TYR A 226 6.84 1.09 -9.02
N ILE A 227 6.17 1.13 -10.17
CA ILE A 227 6.64 0.47 -11.39
C ILE A 227 7.97 1.06 -11.88
N GLU A 228 8.11 2.39 -11.95
CA GLU A 228 9.27 3.11 -12.53
C GLU A 228 10.52 3.16 -11.63
N GLY A 229 10.59 2.41 -10.53
CA GLY A 229 11.85 2.40 -9.75
C GLY A 229 11.82 1.88 -8.33
N ASN A 230 10.66 1.51 -7.79
CA ASN A 230 10.54 0.99 -6.42
C ASN A 230 9.87 -0.39 -6.36
N GLY A 231 9.67 -1.00 -7.53
CA GLY A 231 8.86 -2.17 -7.77
C GLY A 231 9.38 -2.93 -8.98
N ILE A 232 8.61 -2.96 -10.07
CA ILE A 232 8.94 -3.70 -11.29
C ILE A 232 10.38 -3.48 -11.73
N GLU A 233 10.81 -2.24 -11.96
CA GLU A 233 12.15 -1.97 -12.47
C GLU A 233 13.26 -2.35 -11.48
N LYS A 234 12.99 -2.16 -10.18
CA LYS A 234 13.91 -2.52 -9.08
C LYS A 234 14.08 -4.03 -8.93
N TYR A 235 13.01 -4.79 -9.14
CA TYR A 235 12.94 -6.23 -8.91
C TYR A 235 12.90 -7.05 -10.21
N THR A 236 13.39 -6.50 -11.33
CA THR A 236 13.45 -7.21 -12.63
C THR A 236 14.19 -8.56 -12.54
N ASN A 237 15.22 -8.65 -11.68
CA ASN A 237 15.97 -9.89 -11.42
C ASN A 237 15.32 -10.78 -10.34
N ASP A 238 14.41 -10.23 -9.52
CA ASP A 238 13.62 -10.96 -8.53
C ASP A 238 12.18 -11.07 -9.02
N LYS A 239 11.97 -12.00 -9.95
CA LYS A 239 10.71 -12.13 -10.68
C LYS A 239 9.54 -12.57 -9.79
N GLU A 240 9.80 -13.22 -8.66
CA GLU A 240 8.75 -13.52 -7.68
C GLU A 240 8.23 -12.24 -7.03
N VAL A 241 9.14 -11.33 -6.66
CA VAL A 241 8.76 -10.01 -6.15
C VAL A 241 8.12 -9.14 -7.24
N TYR A 242 8.64 -9.18 -8.47
CA TYR A 242 8.03 -8.52 -9.63
C TYR A 242 6.55 -8.92 -9.78
N LEU A 243 6.22 -10.21 -9.62
CA LEU A 243 4.87 -10.71 -9.80
C LEU A 243 3.85 -10.17 -8.77
N LYS A 244 4.30 -9.70 -7.59
CA LYS A 244 3.42 -9.23 -6.50
C LYS A 244 2.55 -8.02 -6.87
N VAL A 245 2.92 -7.22 -7.86
CA VAL A 245 2.10 -6.07 -8.32
C VAL A 245 0.94 -6.47 -9.23
N PHE A 246 0.94 -7.71 -9.73
CA PHE A 246 -0.10 -8.21 -10.64
C PHE A 246 -1.26 -8.87 -9.93
N TYR A 247 -1.10 -9.25 -8.67
CA TYR A 247 -2.13 -9.94 -7.93
C TYR A 247 -2.08 -9.67 -6.44
N THR A 248 -3.20 -9.89 -5.78
CA THR A 248 -3.26 -10.09 -4.32
C THR A 248 -3.97 -11.40 -4.05
N LYS A 249 -3.36 -12.19 -3.16
CA LYS A 249 -4.02 -13.37 -2.61
C LYS A 249 -4.70 -12.97 -1.31
N ASN A 250 -6.03 -12.91 -1.36
CA ASN A 250 -6.81 -12.70 -0.16
C ASN A 250 -6.73 -13.94 0.73
N CYS A 251 -6.99 -13.76 2.01
CA CYS A 251 -6.88 -14.85 2.97
C CYS A 251 -8.06 -15.83 2.95
N ASP A 252 -9.12 -15.56 2.18
CA ASP A 252 -10.09 -16.60 1.74
C ASP A 252 -9.55 -17.45 0.57
N LYS A 253 -8.27 -17.30 0.24
CA LYS A 253 -7.57 -17.89 -0.91
C LYS A 253 -8.15 -17.44 -2.25
N SER A 254 -8.94 -16.37 -2.31
CA SER A 254 -9.30 -15.78 -3.59
C SER A 254 -8.12 -14.98 -4.16
N LEU A 255 -7.87 -15.14 -5.45
CA LEU A 255 -6.85 -14.41 -6.17
C LEU A 255 -7.47 -13.23 -6.94
N ILE A 256 -7.14 -12.01 -6.54
CA ILE A 256 -7.47 -10.79 -7.27
C ILE A 256 -6.32 -10.52 -8.26
N ILE A 257 -6.66 -10.31 -9.53
CA ILE A 257 -5.69 -9.85 -10.54
C ILE A 257 -5.87 -8.35 -10.71
N HIS A 258 -4.77 -7.62 -10.66
CA HIS A 258 -4.71 -6.17 -10.72
C HIS A 258 -4.67 -5.68 -12.17
N SER A 259 -5.85 -5.50 -12.77
CA SER A 259 -6.00 -5.02 -14.15
C SER A 259 -5.37 -3.65 -14.41
N GLU A 260 -5.30 -2.82 -13.36
CA GLU A 260 -4.71 -1.49 -13.34
C GLU A 260 -3.21 -1.55 -13.63
N THR A 261 -2.52 -2.58 -13.14
CA THR A 261 -1.10 -2.84 -13.42
C THR A 261 -0.89 -3.09 -14.91
N PHE A 262 -1.67 -4.00 -15.52
CA PHE A 262 -1.60 -4.24 -16.96
C PHE A 262 -1.96 -3.00 -17.79
N SER A 263 -2.93 -2.21 -17.32
CA SER A 263 -3.32 -0.96 -17.97
C SER A 263 -2.21 0.10 -17.92
N TYR A 264 -1.38 0.09 -16.86
CA TYR A 264 -0.20 0.94 -16.82
C TYR A 264 0.86 0.48 -17.82
N MET A 265 1.06 -0.83 -17.94
CA MET A 265 2.05 -1.42 -18.86
C MET A 265 1.73 -1.17 -20.34
N ASP A 266 0.49 -0.82 -20.69
CA ASP A 266 0.15 -0.31 -22.03
C ASP A 266 0.94 0.95 -22.42
N SER A 267 1.60 1.64 -21.47
CA SER A 267 2.47 2.81 -21.72
C SER A 267 3.79 2.48 -22.43
N ASP A 268 4.34 1.29 -22.23
CA ASP A 268 5.54 0.79 -22.92
C ASP A 268 5.39 -0.71 -23.24
N PRO A 269 4.50 -1.03 -24.19
CA PRO A 269 4.12 -2.42 -24.47
C PRO A 269 5.29 -3.25 -24.99
N GLU A 270 6.28 -2.65 -25.66
CA GLU A 270 7.47 -3.38 -26.12
C GLU A 270 8.29 -3.88 -24.91
N LYS A 271 8.66 -2.98 -24.00
CA LYS A 271 9.45 -3.31 -22.81
C LYS A 271 8.72 -4.35 -21.95
N TYR A 272 7.48 -4.04 -21.59
CA TYR A 272 6.73 -4.82 -20.62
C TYR A 272 6.31 -6.20 -21.14
N SER A 273 6.07 -6.34 -22.45
CA SER A 273 5.85 -7.67 -23.03
C SER A 273 7.13 -8.52 -22.98
N LYS A 274 8.32 -7.95 -23.23
CA LYS A 274 9.59 -8.69 -23.09
C LYS A 274 9.85 -9.13 -21.64
N GLU A 275 9.54 -8.28 -20.66
CA GLU A 275 9.61 -8.65 -19.24
C GLU A 275 8.63 -9.76 -18.88
N ILE A 276 7.37 -9.67 -19.34
CA ILE A 276 6.36 -10.71 -19.13
C ILE A 276 6.75 -12.05 -19.76
N LEU A 277 7.35 -12.04 -20.95
CA LEU A 277 7.88 -13.26 -21.57
C LEU A 277 8.90 -13.93 -20.65
N SER A 278 9.86 -13.16 -20.15
CA SER A 278 10.91 -13.64 -19.24
C SER A 278 10.34 -14.24 -17.95
N VAL A 279 9.22 -13.69 -17.45
CA VAL A 279 8.50 -14.23 -16.29
C VAL A 279 7.76 -15.52 -16.63
N LEU A 280 7.07 -15.57 -17.78
CA LEU A 280 6.35 -16.76 -18.25
C LEU A 280 7.30 -17.94 -18.47
N ASP A 281 8.50 -17.69 -19.00
CA ASP A 281 9.54 -18.73 -19.17
C ASP A 281 10.03 -19.28 -17.84
N ASP A 282 10.22 -18.43 -16.83
CA ASP A 282 10.64 -18.88 -15.50
C ASP A 282 9.51 -19.62 -14.76
N ILE A 283 8.24 -19.25 -14.97
CA ILE A 283 7.08 -20.01 -14.47
C ILE A 283 7.00 -21.39 -15.15
N ARG A 284 7.23 -21.45 -16.47
CA ARG A 284 7.16 -22.69 -17.25
C ARG A 284 8.30 -23.65 -16.93
N THR A 285 9.49 -23.13 -16.66
CA THR A 285 10.69 -23.92 -16.32
C THR A 285 10.82 -24.20 -14.82
N ASP A 286 9.77 -23.92 -14.04
CA ASP A 286 9.71 -24.08 -12.58
C ASP A 286 10.83 -23.35 -11.80
N ARG A 287 11.42 -22.31 -12.41
CA ARG A 287 12.29 -21.35 -11.71
C ARG A 287 11.49 -20.44 -10.79
N ILE A 288 10.24 -20.16 -11.16
CA ILE A 288 9.23 -19.54 -10.32
C ILE A 288 8.12 -20.57 -10.12
N LYS A 289 8.01 -21.10 -8.90
CA LYS A 289 7.12 -22.21 -8.63
C LYS A 289 5.69 -21.79 -8.30
N LEU A 290 5.52 -20.59 -7.74
CA LEU A 290 4.25 -20.13 -7.16
C LEU A 290 3.71 -21.17 -6.16
N GLU A 291 4.54 -21.64 -5.22
CA GLU A 291 4.23 -22.80 -4.35
C GLU A 291 2.92 -22.65 -3.57
N ASN A 292 2.52 -21.41 -3.27
CA ASN A 292 1.28 -21.12 -2.57
C ASN A 292 0.03 -21.10 -3.48
N PHE A 293 0.17 -21.36 -4.78
CA PHE A 293 -0.93 -21.33 -5.75
C PHE A 293 -1.45 -22.73 -6.06
N ASN A 294 -2.77 -22.91 -6.02
CA ASN A 294 -3.40 -24.05 -6.66
C ASN A 294 -3.44 -23.86 -8.19
N PHE A 295 -3.79 -24.92 -8.93
CA PHE A 295 -3.78 -24.88 -10.39
C PHE A 295 -4.68 -23.79 -10.98
N HIS A 296 -5.90 -23.60 -10.45
CA HIS A 296 -6.82 -22.54 -10.91
C HIS A 296 -6.21 -21.14 -10.75
N GLU A 297 -5.58 -20.88 -9.60
CA GLU A 297 -4.91 -19.60 -9.33
C GLU A 297 -3.72 -19.39 -10.27
N LYS A 298 -2.89 -20.42 -10.47
CA LYS A 298 -1.74 -20.36 -11.40
C LYS A 298 -2.21 -20.13 -12.83
N ALA A 299 -3.25 -20.84 -13.27
CA ALA A 299 -3.86 -20.67 -14.58
C ALA A 299 -4.44 -19.27 -14.78
N LYS A 300 -5.10 -18.70 -13.76
CA LYS A 300 -5.64 -17.33 -13.84
C LYS A 300 -4.53 -16.30 -14.03
N LEU A 301 -3.46 -16.35 -13.23
CA LEU A 301 -2.33 -15.41 -13.40
C LEU A 301 -1.67 -15.57 -14.78
N ILE A 302 -1.38 -16.80 -15.19
CA ILE A 302 -0.78 -17.10 -16.49
C ILE A 302 -1.66 -16.59 -17.64
N ALA A 303 -2.99 -16.76 -17.56
CA ALA A 303 -3.89 -16.26 -18.60
C ALA A 303 -3.77 -14.74 -18.78
N TYR A 304 -3.70 -13.96 -17.70
CA TYR A 304 -3.55 -12.50 -17.83
C TYR A 304 -2.17 -12.10 -18.38
N LEU A 305 -1.10 -12.78 -17.96
CA LEU A 305 0.25 -12.56 -18.49
C LEU A 305 0.33 -12.89 -20.00
N LEU A 306 -0.16 -14.07 -20.39
CA LEU A 306 -0.23 -14.50 -21.78
C LEU A 306 -1.07 -13.55 -22.63
N TYR A 307 -2.22 -13.12 -22.10
CA TYR A 307 -3.10 -12.19 -22.78
C TYR A 307 -2.42 -10.86 -23.08
N PHE A 308 -1.73 -10.29 -22.09
CA PHE A 308 -1.00 -9.05 -22.29
C PHE A 308 0.10 -9.20 -23.35
N GLY A 309 0.91 -10.27 -23.24
CA GLY A 309 1.96 -10.55 -24.21
C GLY A 309 1.42 -10.69 -25.63
N GLU A 310 0.38 -11.50 -25.81
CA GLU A 310 -0.22 -11.79 -27.11
C GLU A 310 -0.90 -10.57 -27.74
N LYS A 311 -1.62 -9.77 -26.93
CA LYS A 311 -2.23 -8.49 -27.35
C LYS A 311 -1.21 -7.51 -27.94
N HIS A 312 0.05 -7.57 -27.48
CA HIS A 312 1.09 -6.63 -27.83
C HIS A 312 2.24 -7.21 -28.66
N LYS A 313 2.16 -8.49 -29.07
CA LYS A 313 3.26 -9.20 -29.73
C LYS A 313 3.86 -8.45 -30.93
N GLU A 314 3.03 -7.84 -31.77
CA GLU A 314 3.47 -7.08 -32.96
C GLU A 314 4.36 -5.88 -32.62
N LYS A 315 4.21 -5.31 -31.41
CA LYS A 315 5.02 -4.18 -30.95
C LYS A 315 6.38 -4.62 -30.41
N THR A 316 6.59 -5.91 -30.16
CA THR A 316 7.82 -6.41 -29.55
C THR A 316 8.95 -6.64 -30.54
N GLY A 317 8.62 -6.75 -31.83
CA GLY A 317 9.55 -7.19 -32.87
C GLY A 317 9.99 -8.66 -32.74
N LEU A 318 9.39 -9.42 -31.81
CA LEU A 318 9.66 -10.85 -31.66
C LEU A 318 8.99 -11.63 -32.78
N THR A 319 9.70 -12.64 -33.30
CA THR A 319 9.21 -13.50 -34.38
C THR A 319 8.27 -14.60 -33.87
N PHE A 320 8.03 -14.69 -32.57
CA PHE A 320 7.25 -15.75 -31.94
C PHE A 320 6.06 -15.25 -31.14
N ALA A 321 5.02 -16.08 -31.04
CA ALA A 321 3.81 -15.82 -30.27
C ALA A 321 3.97 -16.22 -28.80
N PHE A 322 3.41 -15.43 -27.88
CA PHE A 322 3.50 -15.67 -26.43
C PHE A 322 2.73 -16.93 -26.04
N MET A 323 1.46 -17.01 -26.46
CA MET A 323 0.63 -18.17 -26.22
C MET A 323 1.15 -19.41 -26.94
N GLY A 324 1.66 -19.22 -28.15
CA GLY A 324 2.29 -20.28 -28.94
C GLY A 324 3.50 -20.91 -28.26
N THR A 325 4.43 -20.07 -27.81
CA THR A 325 5.63 -20.48 -27.07
C THR A 325 5.26 -21.19 -25.78
N PHE A 326 4.32 -20.63 -25.02
CA PHE A 326 3.82 -21.27 -23.80
C PHE A 326 3.19 -22.63 -24.11
N TYR A 327 2.40 -22.75 -25.17
CA TYR A 327 1.74 -23.99 -25.56
C TYR A 327 2.76 -25.07 -25.97
N LYS A 328 3.68 -24.75 -26.88
CA LYS A 328 4.60 -25.73 -27.50
C LYS A 328 5.60 -26.36 -26.52
N HIS A 329 5.85 -25.72 -25.39
CA HIS A 329 6.86 -26.13 -24.41
C HIS A 329 6.28 -26.69 -23.11
N GLN A 330 5.01 -27.10 -23.11
CA GLN A 330 4.35 -27.77 -21.99
C GLN A 330 4.14 -29.25 -22.32
N SER A 331 4.01 -30.10 -21.29
CA SER A 331 3.62 -31.49 -21.51
C SER A 331 2.15 -31.60 -21.94
N ASP A 332 1.82 -32.63 -22.72
CA ASP A 332 0.45 -32.87 -23.21
C ASP A 332 -0.58 -32.91 -22.06
N ASP A 333 -0.22 -33.51 -20.93
CA ASP A 333 -1.07 -33.57 -19.73
C ASP A 333 -1.33 -32.19 -19.12
N LEU A 334 -0.32 -31.32 -19.06
CA LEU A 334 -0.47 -29.95 -18.55
C LEU A 334 -1.27 -29.09 -19.52
N LEU A 335 -1.05 -29.24 -20.83
CA LEU A 335 -1.81 -28.53 -21.86
C LEU A 335 -3.29 -28.85 -21.78
N LYS A 336 -3.65 -30.12 -21.66
CA LYS A 336 -5.03 -30.55 -21.49
C LYS A 336 -5.68 -29.90 -20.27
N LYS A 337 -4.95 -29.83 -19.14
CA LYS A 337 -5.43 -29.14 -17.93
C LYS A 337 -5.68 -27.65 -18.15
N TYR A 338 -4.77 -26.95 -18.84
CA TYR A 338 -4.96 -25.54 -19.17
C TYR A 338 -6.13 -25.32 -20.13
N ASP A 339 -6.27 -26.15 -21.17
CA ASP A 339 -7.39 -26.10 -22.11
C ASP A 339 -8.75 -26.27 -21.39
N GLU A 340 -8.86 -27.28 -20.52
CA GLU A 340 -10.07 -27.54 -19.74
C GLU A 340 -10.39 -26.40 -18.77
N GLU A 341 -9.37 -25.91 -18.05
CA GLU A 341 -9.53 -24.82 -17.09
C GLU A 341 -9.93 -23.51 -17.76
N PHE A 342 -9.23 -23.10 -18.82
CA PHE A 342 -9.56 -21.87 -19.55
C PHE A 342 -10.98 -21.91 -20.11
N LYS A 343 -11.40 -23.03 -20.72
CA LYS A 343 -12.79 -23.20 -21.19
C LYS A 343 -13.79 -23.13 -20.02
N LYS A 344 -13.53 -23.86 -18.93
CA LYS A 344 -14.40 -23.88 -17.74
C LYS A 344 -14.58 -22.49 -17.13
N GLN A 345 -13.52 -21.69 -17.09
CA GLN A 345 -13.54 -20.33 -16.56
C GLN A 345 -13.96 -19.28 -17.60
N LYS A 346 -14.44 -19.70 -18.79
CA LYS A 346 -14.80 -18.81 -19.89
C LYS A 346 -13.69 -17.80 -20.21
N TYR A 347 -12.46 -18.31 -20.23
CA TYR A 347 -11.22 -17.57 -20.48
C TYR A 347 -11.05 -16.35 -19.58
N TYR A 348 -11.55 -16.45 -18.34
CA TYR A 348 -11.52 -15.41 -17.32
C TYR A 348 -12.11 -14.06 -17.75
N GLY A 349 -12.96 -14.05 -18.79
CA GLY A 349 -13.55 -12.83 -19.35
C GLY A 349 -12.57 -11.95 -20.14
N LEU A 350 -11.39 -12.45 -20.48
CA LEU A 350 -10.38 -11.70 -21.24
C LEU A 350 -10.81 -11.57 -22.73
N PRO A 351 -10.95 -10.36 -23.28
CA PRO A 351 -11.44 -10.17 -24.65
C PRO A 351 -10.52 -10.82 -25.68
N SER A 352 -11.06 -11.64 -26.58
CA SER A 352 -10.28 -12.33 -27.64
C SER A 352 -9.28 -13.39 -27.15
N PHE A 353 -9.20 -13.67 -25.85
CA PHE A 353 -8.31 -14.72 -25.33
C PHE A 353 -8.59 -16.08 -25.97
N GLU A 354 -9.87 -16.44 -26.11
CA GLU A 354 -10.26 -17.70 -26.77
C GLU A 354 -9.70 -17.80 -28.20
N ILE A 355 -9.80 -16.71 -28.96
CA ILE A 355 -9.30 -16.65 -30.34
C ILE A 355 -7.79 -16.83 -30.33
N TYR A 356 -7.08 -16.06 -29.51
CA TYR A 356 -5.63 -16.14 -29.39
C TYR A 356 -5.14 -17.54 -28.98
N TRP A 357 -5.78 -18.13 -27.97
CA TRP A 357 -5.44 -19.46 -27.48
C TRP A 357 -5.69 -20.55 -28.51
N ASN A 358 -6.77 -20.45 -29.29
CA ASN A 358 -7.05 -21.40 -30.36
C ASN A 358 -6.12 -21.24 -31.57
N ASN A 359 -5.72 -20.01 -31.91
CA ASN A 359 -4.74 -19.77 -32.96
C ASN A 359 -3.37 -20.33 -32.57
N ALA A 360 -2.93 -20.11 -31.33
CA ALA A 360 -1.66 -20.64 -30.81
C ALA A 360 -1.54 -22.17 -30.91
N LYS A 361 -2.66 -22.90 -30.82
CA LYS A 361 -2.68 -24.37 -31.00
C LYS A 361 -2.39 -24.80 -32.43
N ASN A 362 -2.76 -23.99 -33.42
CA ASN A 362 -2.58 -24.29 -34.83
C ASN A 362 -1.24 -23.73 -35.35
N GLU A 363 -0.91 -22.50 -34.96
CA GLU A 363 0.25 -21.75 -35.43
C GLU A 363 1.53 -22.10 -34.65
N GLY A 364 1.40 -22.73 -33.48
CA GLY A 364 2.52 -22.98 -32.58
C GLY A 364 3.15 -21.68 -32.10
N ASP A 365 4.46 -21.68 -31.89
CA ASP A 365 5.25 -20.51 -31.49
C ASP A 365 5.38 -19.44 -32.59
N GLY A 366 4.81 -19.62 -33.80
CA GLY A 366 4.88 -18.61 -34.87
C GLY A 366 6.23 -18.53 -35.59
N ILE A 367 7.25 -19.25 -35.12
CA ILE A 367 8.46 -19.54 -35.89
C ILE A 367 8.10 -20.77 -36.71
N GLY A 368 7.89 -20.57 -38.02
CA GLY A 368 7.40 -21.61 -38.91
C GLY A 368 8.04 -22.97 -38.67
N LEU A 369 7.21 -24.00 -38.59
CA LEU A 369 7.53 -25.26 -39.27
C LEU A 369 7.63 -24.91 -40.75
N ASP A 370 8.76 -24.35 -41.18
CA ASP A 370 9.19 -24.48 -42.57
C ASP A 370 9.56 -25.96 -42.75
N MET A 371 8.54 -26.79 -42.99
CA MET A 371 8.67 -28.11 -43.61
C MET A 371 7.54 -28.33 -44.61
#